data_AF-A0A423NIW3-F1
#
_entry.id   AF-A0A423NIW3-F1
#
_cell.length_a   1.000
_cell.length_b   1.000
_cell.length_c   1.000
_cell.angle_alpha   90.00
_cell.angle_beta   90.00
_cell.angle_gamma   90.00
#
_symmetry.space_group_name_H-M   'P 1'
#
loop_
_entity.id
_entity.type
_entity.pdbx_description
1 polymer ?
#
loop_
_entity_poly.entity_id
_entity_poly.type
_entity_poly.pdbx_seq_one_letter_code
_entity_poly.pdbx_strand_id
1 'polypeptide(L)'
;MDYPKSVPSVGLVNGQFVDEDPIAGKPGSLIPATWGNSVTQEILNVVQAAGLTPNESSNNQLLGALRSPALFMTAPQFDGGRSAATSEFVQRALGSYASARGIFATTQLTQADVGCSIGLGGNATYTVTLPDAAAVPSGATISLHCRNSAPVTVASKTGTQISPQGAYLASIVLNNGESANFVRESGVWVVYGTAALKYSASYAVQFGTSGYQKFPSGLILQWVTGGSDANGNMTVSLPIMFPNAVLGGVANEGYPAGWGASNVTVWAFDGANSTTTTVVARVRSVQASSVKVDSGISGRILVWGY
;
A
#
# COMPACT_ATOMS: atom_id res chain seq x y z
N MET A 1 38.56 -19.60 26.75
CA MET A 1 38.49 -19.12 28.12
C MET A 1 37.94 -20.25 28.97
N ASP A 2 38.78 -20.74 29.88
CA ASP A 2 38.45 -21.64 30.98
C ASP A 2 39.32 -21.18 32.16
N TYR A 3 39.10 -21.73 33.35
CA TYR A 3 39.97 -21.49 34.49
C TYR A 3 41.44 -21.81 34.13
N PRO A 4 42.42 -21.08 34.69
CA PRO A 4 43.84 -21.18 34.32
C PRO A 4 44.51 -22.43 34.90
N LYS A 5 44.03 -23.63 34.53
CA LYS A 5 44.48 -24.94 35.04
C LYS A 5 45.92 -25.26 34.63
N SER A 6 46.40 -24.68 33.54
CA SER A 6 47.77 -24.88 33.03
C SER A 6 48.80 -23.92 33.65
N VAL A 7 48.35 -22.86 34.35
CA VAL A 7 49.25 -21.90 35.00
C VAL A 7 49.82 -22.51 36.29
N PRO A 8 51.15 -22.68 36.42
CA PRO A 8 51.74 -23.24 37.64
C PRO A 8 51.46 -22.36 38.86
N SER A 9 51.27 -23.00 40.02
CA SER A 9 51.11 -22.31 41.32
C SER A 9 49.95 -21.30 41.39
N VAL A 10 48.95 -21.43 40.52
CA VAL A 10 47.78 -20.54 40.49
C VAL A 10 46.86 -20.70 41.71
N GLY A 11 46.97 -21.81 42.44
CA GLY A 11 46.23 -22.07 43.68
C GLY A 11 44.76 -22.44 43.47
N LEU A 12 44.42 -23.11 42.36
CA LEU A 12 43.05 -23.60 42.12
C LEU A 12 42.77 -24.88 42.93
N VAL A 13 41.55 -25.01 43.44
CA VAL A 13 41.03 -26.25 44.03
C VAL A 13 39.79 -26.67 43.24
N ASN A 14 39.74 -27.94 42.82
CA ASN A 14 38.69 -28.47 41.92
C ASN A 14 38.49 -27.62 40.64
N GLY A 15 39.56 -26.97 40.16
CA GLY A 15 39.52 -26.14 38.96
C GLY A 15 38.89 -24.76 39.16
N GLN A 16 38.70 -24.28 40.40
CA GLN A 16 38.20 -22.94 40.72
C GLN A 16 39.15 -22.21 41.67
N PHE A 17 39.08 -20.89 41.70
CA PHE A 17 39.85 -20.07 42.64
C PHE A 17 39.35 -20.28 44.07
N VAL A 18 40.26 -20.29 45.04
CA VAL A 18 39.97 -20.41 46.47
C VAL A 18 40.74 -19.37 47.26
N ASP A 19 40.14 -18.86 48.32
CA ASP A 19 40.83 -17.95 49.23
C ASP A 19 41.78 -18.75 50.13
N GLU A 20 42.76 -18.08 50.72
CA GLU A 20 43.71 -18.69 51.65
C GLU A 20 42.97 -19.25 52.88
N ASP A 21 43.40 -20.41 53.36
CA ASP A 21 43.01 -20.97 54.66
C ASP A 21 44.25 -21.05 55.55
N PRO A 22 44.52 -20.01 56.36
CA PRO A 22 45.67 -19.95 57.25
C PRO A 22 45.65 -21.01 58.35
N ILE A 23 44.46 -21.51 58.72
CA ILE A 23 44.27 -22.47 59.82
C ILE A 23 44.63 -23.88 59.35
N ALA A 24 44.25 -24.24 58.12
CA ALA A 24 44.63 -25.50 57.51
C ALA A 24 45.99 -25.46 56.79
N GLY A 25 46.68 -24.31 56.79
CA GLY A 25 47.96 -24.12 56.10
C GLY A 25 47.87 -24.25 54.58
N LYS A 26 46.71 -23.91 53.98
CA LYS A 26 46.48 -24.01 52.53
C LYS A 26 46.62 -22.64 51.87
N PRO A 27 47.61 -22.46 50.98
CA PRO A 27 47.75 -21.23 50.20
C PRO A 27 46.52 -21.00 49.32
N GLY A 28 46.08 -19.74 49.24
CA GLY A 28 45.00 -19.32 48.35
C GLY A 28 45.45 -19.14 46.90
N SER A 29 44.50 -18.83 46.04
CA SER A 29 44.71 -18.46 44.65
C SER A 29 45.43 -17.12 44.49
N LEU A 30 46.01 -16.88 43.32
CA LEU A 30 46.69 -15.62 42.98
C LEU A 30 45.76 -14.39 42.96
N ILE A 31 44.45 -14.61 42.86
CA ILE A 31 43.42 -13.58 42.86
C ILE A 31 42.31 -13.96 43.85
N PRO A 32 41.55 -12.98 44.39
CA PRO A 32 40.43 -13.25 45.28
C PRO A 32 39.41 -14.21 44.65
N ALA A 33 39.03 -15.25 45.38
CA ALA A 33 38.23 -16.35 44.85
C ALA A 33 36.86 -15.89 44.36
N THR A 34 36.18 -15.05 45.15
CA THR A 34 34.87 -14.52 44.79
C THR A 34 34.93 -13.81 43.44
N TRP A 35 35.87 -12.87 43.27
CA TRP A 35 35.97 -12.09 42.04
C TRP A 35 36.38 -12.96 40.84
N GLY A 36 37.43 -13.78 40.99
CA GLY A 36 37.96 -14.62 39.92
C GLY A 36 36.95 -15.64 39.42
N ASN A 37 36.24 -16.31 40.34
CA ASN A 37 35.19 -17.26 40.00
C ASN A 37 33.99 -16.57 39.36
N SER A 38 33.52 -15.43 39.88
CA SER A 38 32.37 -14.72 39.33
C SER A 38 32.59 -14.32 37.87
N VAL A 39 33.72 -13.67 37.54
CA VAL A 39 34.01 -13.22 36.17
C VAL A 39 34.25 -14.40 35.23
N THR A 40 35.01 -15.40 35.68
CA THR A 40 35.30 -16.60 34.87
C THR A 40 34.01 -17.36 34.58
N GLN A 41 33.15 -17.54 35.58
CA GLN A 41 31.89 -18.26 35.42
C GLN A 41 30.91 -17.50 34.52
N GLU A 42 30.83 -16.17 34.62
CA GLU A 42 29.94 -15.36 33.77
C GLU A 42 30.26 -15.55 32.28
N ILE A 43 31.53 -15.46 31.91
CA ILE A 43 31.95 -15.64 30.51
C ILE A 43 31.86 -17.11 30.09
N LEU A 44 32.20 -18.06 30.97
CA LEU A 44 32.06 -19.49 30.70
C LEU A 44 30.60 -19.87 30.39
N ASN A 45 29.65 -19.32 31.13
CA ASN A 45 28.23 -19.55 30.91
C ASN A 45 27.82 -19.12 29.49
N VAL A 46 28.32 -17.99 28.99
CA VAL A 46 28.05 -17.52 27.61
C VAL A 46 28.67 -18.45 26.56
N VAL A 47 29.92 -18.87 26.77
CA VAL A 47 30.64 -19.79 25.87
C VAL A 47 29.92 -21.14 25.78
N GLN A 48 29.53 -21.70 26.92
CA GLN A 48 28.82 -22.97 27.00
C GLN A 48 27.40 -22.87 26.44
N ALA A 49 26.68 -21.77 26.70
CA ALA A 49 25.36 -21.53 26.12
C ALA A 49 25.40 -21.47 24.59
N ALA A 50 26.49 -20.96 24.01
CA ALA A 50 26.71 -20.99 22.56
C ALA A 50 27.13 -22.37 22.01
N GLY A 51 27.17 -23.41 22.85
CA GLY A 51 27.56 -24.78 22.50
C GLY A 51 29.06 -24.99 22.33
N LEU A 52 29.90 -24.03 22.75
CA LEU A 52 31.35 -24.14 22.63
C LEU A 52 31.94 -24.82 23.88
N THR A 53 32.88 -25.74 23.68
CA THR A 53 33.64 -26.33 24.79
C THR A 53 34.68 -25.34 25.31
N PRO A 54 34.68 -24.98 26.61
CA PRO A 54 35.71 -24.13 27.19
C PRO A 54 37.12 -24.64 26.95
N ASN A 55 38.02 -23.74 26.58
CA ASN A 55 39.42 -24.03 26.32
C ASN A 55 40.30 -22.89 26.87
N GLU A 56 41.12 -23.20 27.86
CA GLU A 56 42.04 -22.28 28.51
C GLU A 56 42.99 -21.58 27.53
N SER A 57 43.43 -22.28 26.47
CA SER A 57 44.36 -21.73 25.47
C SER A 57 43.73 -20.77 24.46
N SER A 58 42.41 -20.60 24.47
CA SER A 58 41.68 -19.77 23.51
C SER A 58 41.16 -18.48 24.13
N ASN A 59 41.67 -17.35 23.64
CA ASN A 59 41.29 -16.01 24.12
C ASN A 59 40.17 -15.36 23.29
N ASN A 60 39.54 -16.09 22.37
CA ASN A 60 38.49 -15.57 21.48
C ASN A 60 37.14 -16.30 21.58
N GLN A 61 36.95 -17.18 22.58
CA GLN A 61 35.70 -17.95 22.69
C GLN A 61 34.47 -17.09 23.01
N LEU A 62 34.60 -16.01 23.79
CA LEU A 62 33.50 -15.08 24.01
C LEU A 62 33.07 -14.40 22.69
N LEU A 63 34.03 -13.95 21.89
CA LEU A 63 33.76 -13.40 20.56
C LEU A 63 33.12 -14.46 19.63
N GLY A 64 33.60 -15.71 19.69
CA GLY A 64 33.00 -16.83 18.97
C GLY A 64 31.56 -17.09 19.38
N ALA A 65 31.27 -17.07 20.69
CA ALA A 65 29.93 -17.24 21.24
C ALA A 65 28.97 -16.14 20.77
N LEU A 66 29.40 -14.88 20.83
CA LEU A 66 28.61 -13.72 20.37
C LEU A 66 28.33 -13.73 18.86
N ARG A 67 29.16 -14.41 18.06
CA ARG A 67 28.97 -14.58 16.61
C ARG A 67 28.24 -15.88 16.25
N SER A 68 27.96 -16.74 17.23
CA SER A 68 27.31 -18.02 17.01
C SER A 68 25.80 -17.84 16.82
N PRO A 69 25.16 -18.56 15.87
CA PRO A 69 23.70 -18.55 15.72
C PRO A 69 22.98 -19.20 16.93
N ALA A 70 23.71 -19.90 17.81
CA ALA A 70 23.15 -20.51 19.00
C ALA A 70 22.79 -19.51 20.10
N LEU A 71 23.51 -18.37 20.20
CA LEU A 71 23.29 -17.39 21.26
C LEU A 71 22.23 -16.35 20.87
N PHE A 72 22.24 -15.92 19.61
CA PHE A 72 21.31 -14.93 19.09
C PHE A 72 20.49 -15.53 17.94
N MET A 73 19.37 -16.15 18.31
CA MET A 73 18.42 -16.65 17.33
C MET A 73 17.64 -15.48 16.71
N THR A 74 17.48 -15.51 15.39
CA THR A 74 16.62 -14.53 14.70
C THR A 74 15.20 -14.67 15.23
N ALA A 75 14.69 -13.59 15.86
CA ALA A 75 13.33 -13.56 16.38
C ALA A 75 12.27 -13.69 15.25
N PRO A 76 11.06 -14.18 15.57
CA PRO A 76 9.93 -14.17 14.65
C PRO A 76 9.69 -12.77 14.06
N GLN A 77 9.09 -12.73 12.87
CA GLN A 77 8.69 -11.45 12.28
C GLN A 77 7.72 -10.73 13.24
N PHE A 78 7.91 -9.41 13.38
CA PHE A 78 7.11 -8.56 14.27
C PHE A 78 7.33 -8.77 15.78
N ASP A 79 8.38 -9.48 16.19
CA ASP A 79 8.75 -9.56 17.60
C ASP A 79 9.16 -8.18 18.14
N GLY A 80 8.48 -7.73 19.21
CA GLY A 80 8.77 -6.49 19.93
C GLY A 80 9.47 -6.73 21.27
N GLY A 81 10.09 -7.89 21.44
CA GLY A 81 10.75 -8.31 22.67
C GLY A 81 12.05 -7.57 22.94
N ARG A 82 12.72 -7.96 24.02
CA ARG A 82 14.03 -7.41 24.45
C ARG A 82 15.21 -8.30 24.04
N SER A 83 15.02 -9.21 23.09
CA SER A 83 16.08 -10.07 22.57
C SER A 83 17.07 -9.26 21.72
N ALA A 84 18.30 -9.76 21.58
CA ALA A 84 19.28 -9.13 20.69
C ALA A 84 18.81 -9.24 19.24
N ALA A 85 18.77 -8.11 18.52
CA ALA A 85 18.38 -8.10 17.12
C ALA A 85 19.49 -8.65 16.24
N THR A 86 19.21 -9.71 15.47
CA THR A 86 20.12 -10.20 14.43
C THR A 86 20.11 -9.26 13.22
N SER A 87 21.18 -9.28 12.42
CA SER A 87 21.23 -8.51 11.16
C SER A 87 20.09 -8.89 10.21
N GLU A 88 19.67 -10.15 10.20
CA GLU A 88 18.51 -10.63 9.45
C GLU A 88 17.20 -10.01 9.96
N PHE A 89 16.99 -9.92 11.28
CA PHE A 89 15.83 -9.22 11.84
C PHE A 89 15.84 -7.74 11.44
N VAL A 90 16.99 -7.08 11.54
CA VAL A 90 17.14 -5.68 11.15
C VAL A 90 16.87 -5.51 9.65
N GLN A 91 17.47 -6.31 8.76
CA GLN A 91 17.25 -6.22 7.30
C GLN A 91 15.76 -6.36 6.93
N ARG A 92 15.00 -7.19 7.65
CA ARG A 92 13.55 -7.32 7.47
C ARG A 92 12.75 -6.10 7.97
N ALA A 93 13.32 -5.30 8.87
CA ALA A 93 12.67 -4.15 9.51
C ALA A 93 13.17 -2.78 8.99
N LEU A 94 14.27 -2.74 8.23
CA LEU A 94 14.75 -1.51 7.59
C LEU A 94 13.66 -0.93 6.69
N GLY A 95 13.54 0.40 6.60
CA GLY A 95 12.50 1.09 5.81
C GLY A 95 12.55 0.86 4.27
N SER A 96 13.40 -0.05 3.80
CA SER A 96 13.36 -0.61 2.44
C SER A 96 12.46 -1.85 2.40
N TYR A 97 12.11 -2.33 1.21
CA TYR A 97 11.43 -3.62 1.11
C TYR A 97 12.36 -4.75 1.56
N ALA A 98 11.88 -5.65 2.41
CA ALA A 98 12.61 -6.81 2.90
C ALA A 98 12.96 -7.81 1.79
N SER A 99 12.17 -7.82 0.71
CA SER A 99 12.42 -8.63 -0.49
C SER A 99 11.65 -8.10 -1.71
N ALA A 100 11.93 -8.66 -2.89
CA ALA A 100 11.14 -8.42 -4.10
C ALA A 100 10.98 -9.71 -4.91
N ARG A 101 9.80 -9.93 -5.52
CA ARG A 101 9.53 -11.11 -6.36
C ARG A 101 8.44 -10.89 -7.41
N GLY A 102 8.33 -11.81 -8.36
CA GLY A 102 7.27 -11.81 -9.38
C GLY A 102 6.11 -12.77 -9.05
N ILE A 103 4.91 -12.46 -9.56
CA ILE A 103 3.74 -13.34 -9.60
C ILE A 103 3.19 -13.33 -11.03
N PHE A 104 2.90 -14.53 -11.57
CA PHE A 104 2.48 -14.73 -12.96
C PHE A 104 1.21 -15.59 -13.10
N ALA A 105 0.57 -15.94 -11.99
CA ALA A 105 -0.64 -16.76 -11.93
C ALA A 105 -1.37 -16.53 -10.60
N THR A 106 -2.56 -17.13 -10.45
CA THR A 106 -3.33 -17.07 -9.20
C THR A 106 -2.47 -17.47 -8.01
N THR A 107 -2.39 -16.58 -7.01
CA THR A 107 -1.49 -16.74 -5.86
C THR A 107 -2.16 -16.25 -4.59
N GLN A 108 -2.05 -17.02 -3.51
CA GLN A 108 -2.39 -16.56 -2.18
C GLN A 108 -1.13 -16.07 -1.47
N LEU A 109 -1.13 -14.81 -1.07
CA LEU A 109 -0.08 -14.21 -0.26
C LEU A 109 -0.20 -14.66 1.21
N THR A 110 0.92 -14.66 1.89
CA THR A 110 1.05 -15.08 3.29
C THR A 110 1.71 -13.99 4.13
N GLN A 111 1.85 -14.21 5.43
CA GLN A 111 2.58 -13.28 6.31
C GLN A 111 4.03 -13.08 5.85
N ALA A 112 4.64 -14.08 5.20
CA ALA A 112 6.00 -13.99 4.66
C ALA A 112 6.14 -12.97 3.51
N ASP A 113 5.02 -12.54 2.91
CA ASP A 113 5.02 -11.51 1.87
C ASP A 113 4.97 -10.08 2.44
N VAL A 114 4.79 -9.92 3.76
CA VAL A 114 4.85 -8.60 4.40
C VAL A 114 6.25 -8.01 4.25
N GLY A 115 6.31 -6.77 3.78
CA GLY A 115 7.54 -6.06 3.44
C GLY A 115 8.05 -6.39 2.04
N CYS A 116 7.32 -7.16 1.23
CA CYS A 116 7.74 -7.51 -0.14
C CYS A 116 7.25 -6.50 -1.18
N SER A 117 8.11 -6.20 -2.15
CA SER A 117 7.72 -5.55 -3.42
C SER A 117 7.44 -6.60 -4.48
N ILE A 118 6.19 -6.72 -4.90
CA ILE A 118 5.72 -7.78 -5.79
C ILE A 118 5.35 -7.21 -7.16
N GLY A 119 6.02 -7.72 -8.19
CA GLY A 119 5.67 -7.47 -9.58
C GLY A 119 4.62 -8.46 -10.08
N LEU A 120 3.47 -7.96 -10.55
CA LEU A 120 2.44 -8.78 -11.20
C LEU A 120 2.72 -8.79 -12.70
N GLY A 121 2.84 -9.95 -13.35
CA GLY A 121 3.23 -10.07 -14.75
C GLY A 121 2.50 -11.16 -15.51
N GLY A 122 2.66 -11.18 -16.84
CA GLY A 122 2.00 -12.10 -17.75
C GLY A 122 1.06 -11.42 -18.75
N ASN A 123 0.10 -12.18 -19.27
CA ASN A 123 -0.87 -11.73 -20.28
C ASN A 123 -2.32 -12.19 -20.02
N ALA A 124 -2.58 -12.92 -18.93
CA ALA A 124 -3.91 -13.44 -18.58
C ALA A 124 -4.44 -12.78 -17.31
N THR A 125 -5.76 -12.78 -17.13
CA THR A 125 -6.38 -12.35 -15.87
C THR A 125 -6.16 -13.41 -14.79
N TYR A 126 -5.82 -13.00 -13.58
CA TYR A 126 -5.74 -13.88 -12.42
C TYR A 126 -6.02 -13.12 -11.12
N THR A 127 -6.15 -13.87 -10.02
CA THR A 127 -6.43 -13.31 -8.70
C THR A 127 -5.23 -13.48 -7.77
N VAL A 128 -4.84 -12.40 -7.11
CA VAL A 128 -3.91 -12.42 -5.98
C VAL A 128 -4.69 -12.17 -4.70
N THR A 129 -4.68 -13.13 -3.77
CA THR A 129 -5.39 -13.00 -2.50
C THR A 129 -4.41 -12.53 -1.42
N LEU A 130 -4.72 -11.41 -0.76
CA LEU A 130 -3.96 -10.89 0.38
C LEU A 130 -3.96 -11.88 1.56
N PRO A 131 -3.00 -11.79 2.50
CA PRO A 131 -3.14 -12.49 3.77
C PRO A 131 -4.30 -11.91 4.58
N ASP A 132 -4.80 -12.69 5.55
CA ASP A 132 -5.81 -12.19 6.49
C ASP A 132 -5.26 -10.99 7.27
N ALA A 133 -5.99 -9.87 7.27
CA ALA A 133 -5.59 -8.66 7.97
C ALA A 133 -5.50 -8.86 9.50
N ALA A 134 -6.20 -9.86 10.04
CA ALA A 134 -6.13 -10.23 11.45
C ALA A 134 -4.84 -10.99 11.80
N ALA A 135 -4.16 -11.57 10.80
CA ALA A 135 -2.96 -12.38 11.00
C ALA A 135 -1.65 -11.57 10.94
N VAL A 136 -1.72 -10.25 10.77
CA VAL A 136 -0.55 -9.36 10.67
C VAL A 136 -0.73 -8.12 11.58
N PRO A 137 0.36 -7.53 12.10
CA PRO A 137 0.26 -6.36 12.97
C PRO A 137 -0.07 -5.07 12.19
N SER A 138 -0.41 -4.01 12.93
CA SER A 138 -0.56 -2.66 12.36
C SER A 138 0.71 -2.19 11.68
N GLY A 139 0.57 -1.57 10.51
CA GLY A 139 1.69 -1.10 9.69
C GLY A 139 2.31 -2.17 8.77
N ALA A 140 1.88 -3.44 8.88
CA ALA A 140 2.28 -4.46 7.92
C ALA A 140 1.93 -4.01 6.50
N THR A 141 2.92 -4.00 5.61
CA THR A 141 2.79 -3.42 4.27
C THR A 141 3.15 -4.43 3.19
N ILE A 142 2.33 -4.53 2.13
CA ILE A 142 2.62 -5.29 0.92
C ILE A 142 2.48 -4.35 -0.27
N SER A 143 3.47 -4.31 -1.16
CA SER A 143 3.48 -3.37 -2.28
C SER A 143 3.44 -4.11 -3.60
N LEU A 144 2.47 -3.78 -4.44
CA LEU A 144 2.22 -4.40 -5.73
C LEU A 144 2.44 -3.40 -6.86
N HIS A 145 3.03 -3.86 -7.95
CA HIS A 145 3.11 -3.11 -9.20
C HIS A 145 2.69 -4.01 -10.36
N CYS A 146 1.67 -3.60 -11.11
CA CYS A 146 1.11 -4.39 -12.20
C CYS A 146 1.81 -4.09 -13.52
N ARG A 147 2.54 -5.08 -14.02
CA ARG A 147 3.13 -5.14 -15.38
C ARG A 147 2.40 -6.18 -16.25
N ASN A 148 1.33 -6.77 -15.73
CA ASN A 148 0.52 -7.74 -16.44
C ASN A 148 -0.27 -7.02 -17.53
N SER A 149 -0.32 -7.61 -18.72
CA SER A 149 -1.03 -6.96 -19.85
C SER A 149 -2.56 -7.02 -19.70
N ALA A 150 -3.07 -7.97 -18.90
CA ALA A 150 -4.48 -8.09 -18.54
C ALA A 150 -4.73 -7.60 -17.10
N PRO A 151 -5.97 -7.24 -16.73
CA PRO A 151 -6.29 -6.85 -15.36
C PRO A 151 -6.01 -7.97 -14.35
N VAL A 152 -5.43 -7.63 -13.20
CA VAL A 152 -5.23 -8.55 -12.07
C VAL A 152 -6.14 -8.15 -10.93
N THR A 153 -6.92 -9.10 -10.42
CA THR A 153 -7.79 -8.87 -9.26
C THR A 153 -6.99 -9.10 -7.99
N VAL A 154 -6.98 -8.13 -7.08
CA VAL A 154 -6.42 -8.28 -5.73
C VAL A 154 -7.58 -8.40 -4.75
N ALA A 155 -7.69 -9.54 -4.09
CA ALA A 155 -8.82 -9.88 -3.23
C ALA A 155 -8.42 -9.94 -1.74
N SER A 156 -9.36 -9.58 -0.86
CA SER A 156 -9.24 -9.89 0.57
C SER A 156 -9.32 -11.39 0.79
N LYS A 157 -8.68 -11.88 1.86
CA LYS A 157 -8.81 -13.29 2.25
C LYS A 157 -10.22 -13.62 2.72
N THR A 158 -10.86 -12.69 3.42
CA THR A 158 -12.20 -12.82 4.00
C THR A 158 -12.97 -11.50 3.87
N GLY A 159 -14.28 -11.60 3.68
CA GLY A 159 -15.21 -10.46 3.68
C GLY A 159 -14.76 -9.26 2.83
N THR A 160 -15.06 -8.06 3.31
CA THR A 160 -14.69 -6.78 2.69
C THR A 160 -13.61 -6.08 3.49
N GLN A 161 -12.36 -6.56 3.38
CA GLN A 161 -11.22 -6.06 4.16
C GLN A 161 -10.29 -5.12 3.39
N ILE A 162 -10.60 -4.75 2.14
CA ILE A 162 -9.78 -3.80 1.37
C ILE A 162 -10.45 -2.44 1.40
N SER A 163 -9.73 -1.42 1.86
CA SER A 163 -10.24 -0.05 2.00
C SER A 163 -9.46 0.95 1.16
N PRO A 164 -9.83 1.16 -0.11
CA PRO A 164 -9.37 2.31 -0.86
C PRO A 164 -10.23 3.52 -0.47
N GLN A 165 -9.61 4.55 0.10
CA GLN A 165 -10.26 5.83 0.39
C GLN A 165 -11.53 5.73 1.28
N GLY A 166 -11.55 4.79 2.24
CA GLY A 166 -12.63 4.64 3.22
C GLY A 166 -13.80 3.72 2.82
N ALA A 167 -13.82 3.22 1.58
CA ALA A 167 -14.75 2.15 1.19
C ALA A 167 -14.36 0.80 1.83
N TYR A 168 -15.25 -0.18 1.85
CA TYR A 168 -14.94 -1.55 2.28
C TYR A 168 -15.28 -2.52 1.14
N LEU A 169 -14.26 -3.09 0.52
CA LEU A 169 -14.38 -3.91 -0.68
C LEU A 169 -13.80 -5.30 -0.45
N ALA A 170 -14.35 -6.30 -1.15
CA ALA A 170 -13.80 -7.65 -1.19
C ALA A 170 -12.63 -7.79 -2.18
N SER A 171 -12.54 -6.89 -3.16
CA SER A 171 -11.44 -6.86 -4.12
C SER A 171 -11.30 -5.49 -4.78
N ILE A 172 -10.11 -5.26 -5.34
CA ILE A 172 -9.83 -4.18 -6.28
C ILE A 172 -9.14 -4.77 -7.52
N VAL A 173 -9.22 -4.06 -8.64
CA VAL A 173 -8.54 -4.45 -9.89
C VAL A 173 -7.31 -3.56 -10.09
N LEU A 174 -6.17 -4.18 -10.41
CA LEU A 174 -4.94 -3.52 -10.83
C LEU A 174 -4.75 -3.74 -12.35
N ASN A 175 -4.77 -2.65 -13.10
CA ASN A 175 -4.48 -2.61 -14.53
C ASN A 175 -2.97 -2.44 -14.79
N ASN A 176 -2.54 -2.68 -16.03
CA ASN A 176 -1.16 -2.45 -16.43
C ASN A 176 -0.71 -1.01 -16.11
N GLY A 177 0.43 -0.88 -15.43
CA GLY A 177 0.99 0.39 -14.98
C GLY A 177 0.46 0.88 -13.64
N GLU A 178 -0.54 0.24 -13.04
CA GLU A 178 -1.03 0.60 -11.71
C GLU A 178 -0.14 0.01 -10.59
N SER A 179 -0.08 0.73 -9.48
CA SER A 179 0.57 0.31 -8.23
C SER A 179 -0.42 0.38 -7.07
N ALA A 180 -0.20 -0.48 -6.08
CA ALA A 180 -0.97 -0.49 -4.84
C ALA A 180 -0.08 -0.89 -3.65
N ASN A 181 -0.02 -0.03 -2.64
CA ASN A 181 0.55 -0.37 -1.34
C ASN A 181 -0.61 -0.66 -0.39
N PHE A 182 -0.68 -1.90 0.09
CA PHE A 182 -1.65 -2.34 1.08
C PHE A 182 -0.99 -2.24 2.45
N VAL A 183 -1.51 -1.38 3.31
CA VAL A 183 -1.02 -1.19 4.68
C VAL A 183 -2.12 -1.65 5.63
N ARG A 184 -1.78 -2.50 6.61
CA ARG A 184 -2.73 -2.91 7.63
C ARG A 184 -2.93 -1.77 8.62
N GLU A 185 -4.13 -1.20 8.61
CA GLU A 185 -4.55 -0.10 9.49
C GLU A 185 -5.98 -0.38 9.98
N SER A 186 -6.27 -0.10 11.25
CA SER A 186 -7.62 -0.25 11.83
C SER A 186 -8.30 -1.60 11.56
N GLY A 187 -7.51 -2.68 11.43
CA GLY A 187 -8.02 -4.04 11.19
C GLY A 187 -8.33 -4.40 9.73
N VAL A 188 -8.05 -3.51 8.77
CA VAL A 188 -8.26 -3.72 7.34
C VAL A 188 -7.01 -3.36 6.53
N TRP A 189 -7.01 -3.71 5.24
CA TRP A 189 -5.98 -3.32 4.28
C TRP A 189 -6.34 -1.98 3.65
N VAL A 190 -5.74 -0.90 4.14
CA VAL A 190 -5.84 0.42 3.51
C VAL A 190 -4.95 0.47 2.27
N VAL A 191 -5.46 1.05 1.19
CA VAL A 191 -4.79 1.04 -0.12
C VAL A 191 -4.30 2.43 -0.49
N TYR A 192 -3.01 2.53 -0.78
CA TYR A 192 -2.37 3.70 -1.37
C TYR A 192 -1.86 3.37 -2.79
N GLY A 193 -1.63 4.39 -3.62
CA GLY A 193 -1.09 4.22 -4.98
C GLY A 193 -2.13 4.49 -6.08
N THR A 194 -1.72 4.30 -7.33
CA THR A 194 -2.55 4.68 -8.49
C THR A 194 -3.83 3.87 -8.59
N ALA A 195 -3.82 2.60 -8.15
CA ALA A 195 -5.02 1.76 -8.11
C ALA A 195 -6.09 2.27 -7.14
N ALA A 196 -5.72 3.06 -6.13
CA ALA A 196 -6.66 3.66 -5.18
C ALA A 196 -7.33 4.94 -5.71
N LEU A 197 -6.72 5.62 -6.70
CA LEU A 197 -7.17 6.95 -7.16
C LEU A 197 -8.59 6.94 -7.70
N LYS A 198 -9.01 5.88 -8.41
CA LYS A 198 -10.37 5.72 -8.94
C LYS A 198 -11.47 5.67 -7.87
N TYR A 199 -11.10 5.39 -6.61
CA TYR A 199 -12.02 5.42 -5.47
C TYR A 199 -12.02 6.77 -4.74
N SER A 200 -11.10 7.68 -5.08
CA SER A 200 -11.08 9.03 -4.52
C SER A 200 -12.18 9.88 -5.14
N ALA A 201 -12.87 10.66 -4.29
CA ALA A 201 -13.86 11.63 -4.74
C ALA A 201 -13.31 12.66 -5.76
N SER A 202 -12.00 12.91 -5.77
CA SER A 202 -11.34 13.82 -6.71
C SER A 202 -11.26 13.27 -8.15
N TYR A 203 -11.41 11.96 -8.33
CA TYR A 203 -11.40 11.26 -9.62
C TYR A 203 -12.76 10.62 -9.93
N ALA A 204 -13.82 11.01 -9.20
CA ALA A 204 -15.14 10.42 -9.36
C ALA A 204 -15.66 10.59 -10.80
N VAL A 205 -16.33 9.56 -11.29
CA VAL A 205 -16.87 9.50 -12.66
C VAL A 205 -18.22 8.81 -12.65
N GLN A 206 -19.11 9.25 -13.54
CA GLN A 206 -20.35 8.56 -13.87
C GLN A 206 -20.44 8.41 -15.39
N PHE A 207 -20.28 7.18 -15.89
CA PHE A 207 -20.49 6.88 -17.30
C PHE A 207 -21.98 6.60 -17.56
N GLY A 208 -22.59 7.46 -18.36
CA GLY A 208 -23.97 7.35 -18.82
C GLY A 208 -24.23 8.32 -19.96
N THR A 209 -25.43 8.28 -20.54
CA THR A 209 -25.85 9.24 -21.58
C THR A 209 -25.77 10.68 -21.09
N SER A 210 -26.09 10.88 -19.81
CA SER A 210 -25.70 12.06 -19.04
C SER A 210 -24.74 11.63 -17.93
N GLY A 211 -23.61 12.30 -17.81
CA GLY A 211 -22.52 11.86 -16.94
C GLY A 211 -21.53 12.97 -16.63
N TYR A 212 -20.53 12.62 -15.83
CA TYR A 212 -19.48 13.54 -15.42
C TYR A 212 -18.16 12.82 -15.19
N GLN A 213 -17.08 13.60 -15.24
CA GLN A 213 -15.76 13.22 -14.77
C GLN A 213 -15.16 14.38 -13.96
N LYS A 214 -14.68 14.09 -12.76
CA LYS A 214 -13.90 15.03 -11.95
C LYS A 214 -12.41 14.85 -12.22
N PHE A 215 -11.70 15.98 -12.23
CA PHE A 215 -10.25 16.02 -12.30
C PHE A 215 -9.66 16.47 -10.96
N PRO A 216 -8.44 16.02 -10.61
CA PRO A 216 -7.80 16.37 -9.34
C PRO A 216 -7.52 17.86 -9.15
N SER A 217 -7.46 18.62 -10.24
CA SER A 217 -7.32 20.08 -10.22
C SER A 217 -8.56 20.80 -9.68
N GLY A 218 -9.68 20.08 -9.49
CA GLY A 218 -11.00 20.65 -9.19
C GLY A 218 -11.85 20.89 -10.42
N LEU A 219 -11.28 20.82 -11.63
CA LEU A 219 -12.06 20.89 -12.86
C LEU A 219 -13.04 19.70 -12.94
N ILE A 220 -14.26 19.98 -13.36
CA ILE A 220 -15.32 19.02 -13.59
C ILE A 220 -15.75 19.17 -15.04
N LEU A 221 -15.88 18.05 -15.74
CA LEU A 221 -16.45 17.95 -17.08
C LEU A 221 -17.76 17.18 -16.96
N GLN A 222 -18.85 17.72 -17.48
CA GLN A 222 -20.15 17.06 -17.49
C GLN A 222 -20.72 17.05 -18.91
N TRP A 223 -21.47 16.01 -19.24
CA TRP A 223 -22.20 15.92 -20.49
C TRP A 223 -23.64 15.54 -20.23
N VAL A 224 -24.54 16.14 -21.00
CA VAL A 224 -25.98 15.91 -20.90
C VAL A 224 -26.63 15.87 -22.28
N THR A 225 -27.76 15.19 -22.36
CA THR A 225 -28.63 15.17 -23.55
C THR A 225 -30.04 15.61 -23.21
N GLY A 226 -30.76 16.19 -24.16
CA GLY A 226 -32.12 16.70 -23.93
C GLY A 226 -32.79 17.16 -25.22
N GLY A 227 -33.93 17.83 -25.08
CA GLY A 227 -34.68 18.40 -26.20
C GLY A 227 -35.01 19.87 -25.96
N SER A 228 -35.22 20.63 -27.03
CA SER A 228 -35.66 22.03 -26.95
C SER A 228 -37.13 22.17 -26.54
N ASP A 229 -37.45 23.26 -25.85
CA ASP A 229 -38.81 23.73 -25.63
C ASP A 229 -39.37 24.48 -26.87
N ALA A 230 -40.60 24.98 -26.76
CA ALA A 230 -41.26 25.75 -27.83
C ALA A 230 -40.54 27.07 -28.19
N ASN A 231 -39.62 27.54 -27.35
CA ASN A 231 -38.83 28.75 -27.57
C ASN A 231 -37.45 28.44 -28.18
N GLY A 232 -37.17 27.16 -28.49
CA GLY A 232 -35.87 26.72 -28.98
C GLY A 232 -34.79 26.76 -27.91
N ASN A 233 -35.14 26.56 -26.64
CA ASN A 233 -34.20 26.45 -25.53
C ASN A 233 -34.18 25.01 -25.02
N MET A 234 -33.00 24.40 -24.97
CA MET A 234 -32.75 23.13 -24.32
C MET A 234 -32.17 23.41 -22.93
N THR A 235 -32.98 23.24 -21.89
CA THR A 235 -32.57 23.41 -20.49
C THR A 235 -32.51 22.05 -19.80
N VAL A 236 -31.34 21.66 -19.30
CA VAL A 236 -31.11 20.32 -18.73
C VAL A 236 -30.40 20.41 -17.39
N SER A 237 -30.85 19.61 -16.43
CA SER A 237 -30.18 19.45 -15.13
C SER A 237 -28.88 18.68 -15.27
N LEU A 238 -27.84 19.15 -14.57
CA LEU A 238 -26.54 18.49 -14.53
C LEU A 238 -26.56 17.26 -13.61
N PRO A 239 -25.79 16.21 -13.92
CA PRO A 239 -25.61 15.06 -13.04
C PRO A 239 -25.14 15.43 -11.63
N ILE A 240 -24.25 16.41 -11.53
CA ILE A 240 -23.79 16.98 -10.27
C ILE A 240 -23.72 18.51 -10.35
N MET A 241 -23.81 19.18 -9.20
CA MET A 241 -23.60 20.62 -9.10
C MET A 241 -22.13 20.96 -9.33
N PHE A 242 -21.85 22.02 -10.11
CA PHE A 242 -20.54 22.68 -10.10
C PHE A 242 -20.37 23.44 -8.77
N PRO A 243 -19.36 23.15 -7.95
CA PRO A 243 -19.21 23.78 -6.64
C PRO A 243 -19.15 25.32 -6.65
N ASN A 244 -18.58 25.91 -7.70
CA ASN A 244 -18.39 27.36 -7.81
C ASN A 244 -19.07 27.93 -9.06
N ALA A 245 -18.69 27.47 -10.25
CA ALA A 245 -19.09 28.12 -11.49
C ALA A 245 -19.03 27.19 -12.71
N VAL A 246 -19.89 27.49 -13.69
CA VAL A 246 -19.74 27.02 -15.07
C VAL A 246 -18.74 27.95 -15.78
N LEU A 247 -17.70 27.38 -16.37
CA LEU A 247 -16.67 28.11 -17.12
C LEU A 247 -17.00 28.23 -18.60
N GLY A 248 -17.66 27.23 -19.16
CA GLY A 248 -18.02 27.20 -20.57
C GLY A 248 -18.66 25.89 -20.97
N GLY A 249 -19.15 25.85 -22.22
CA GLY A 249 -19.79 24.68 -22.78
C GLY A 249 -19.89 24.74 -24.29
N VAL A 250 -20.14 23.58 -24.89
CA VAL A 250 -20.40 23.39 -26.31
C VAL A 250 -21.70 22.61 -26.44
N ALA A 251 -22.60 23.10 -27.29
CA ALA A 251 -23.87 22.45 -27.59
C ALA A 251 -23.89 22.01 -29.05
N ASN A 252 -24.46 20.84 -29.32
CA ASN A 252 -24.57 20.30 -30.67
C ASN A 252 -25.83 19.44 -30.86
N GLU A 253 -26.13 19.17 -32.12
CA GLU A 253 -27.24 18.32 -32.56
C GLU A 253 -27.12 16.89 -31.99
N GLY A 254 -28.24 16.36 -31.51
CA GLY A 254 -28.37 15.02 -30.94
C GLY A 254 -28.76 13.96 -31.95
N TYR A 255 -29.41 14.35 -33.07
CA TYR A 255 -29.92 13.45 -34.12
C TYR A 255 -29.54 13.92 -35.55
N PRO A 256 -28.28 13.74 -35.98
CA PRO A 256 -27.81 14.22 -37.28
C PRO A 256 -28.48 13.55 -38.49
N ALA A 257 -29.06 12.35 -38.33
CA ALA A 257 -29.79 11.67 -39.39
C ALA A 257 -31.08 12.42 -39.81
N GLY A 258 -31.57 13.35 -38.98
CA GLY A 258 -32.72 14.20 -39.31
C GLY A 258 -32.39 15.36 -40.26
N TRP A 259 -31.12 15.56 -40.62
CA TRP A 259 -30.73 16.62 -41.55
C TRP A 259 -31.07 16.26 -42.99
N GLY A 260 -31.50 17.27 -43.74
CA GLY A 260 -31.74 17.18 -45.18
C GLY A 260 -31.21 18.41 -45.89
N ALA A 261 -31.27 18.40 -47.22
CA ALA A 261 -30.79 19.53 -48.04
C ALA A 261 -31.43 20.88 -47.69
N SER A 262 -32.61 20.86 -47.07
CA SER A 262 -33.42 22.04 -46.73
C SER A 262 -33.73 22.15 -45.24
N ASN A 263 -33.08 21.37 -44.36
CA ASN A 263 -33.30 21.43 -42.92
C ASN A 263 -32.02 21.04 -42.15
N VAL A 264 -31.48 22.00 -41.41
CA VAL A 264 -30.37 21.82 -40.46
C VAL A 264 -30.66 22.57 -39.18
N THR A 265 -29.82 22.39 -38.17
CA THR A 265 -29.95 23.07 -36.88
C THR A 265 -28.67 23.82 -36.56
N VAL A 266 -28.81 24.99 -35.94
CA VAL A 266 -27.70 25.73 -35.36
C VAL A 266 -27.87 25.77 -33.85
N TRP A 267 -26.78 25.48 -33.14
CA TRP A 267 -26.74 25.36 -31.69
C TRP A 267 -25.75 26.35 -31.10
N ALA A 268 -26.10 26.92 -29.96
CA ALA A 268 -25.20 27.76 -29.17
C ALA A 268 -25.39 27.44 -27.68
N PHE A 269 -24.28 27.24 -26.97
CA PHE A 269 -24.31 27.16 -25.52
C PHE A 269 -24.63 28.54 -24.93
N ASP A 270 -25.60 28.61 -24.03
CA ASP A 270 -26.02 29.84 -23.36
C ASP A 270 -25.47 29.87 -21.93
N GLY A 271 -24.25 30.36 -21.80
CA GLY A 271 -23.58 30.47 -20.50
C GLY A 271 -24.26 31.45 -19.55
N ALA A 272 -24.93 32.49 -20.07
CA ALA A 272 -25.59 33.50 -19.25
C ALA A 272 -26.85 32.98 -18.55
N ASN A 273 -27.54 32.01 -19.17
CA ASN A 273 -28.71 31.36 -18.57
C ASN A 273 -28.38 29.99 -17.93
N SER A 274 -27.12 29.56 -17.99
CA SER A 274 -26.66 28.35 -17.29
C SER A 274 -26.31 28.68 -15.84
N THR A 275 -26.57 27.74 -14.95
CA THR A 275 -26.27 27.83 -13.51
C THR A 275 -25.38 26.66 -13.09
N THR A 276 -25.03 26.60 -11.80
CA THR A 276 -24.24 25.49 -11.25
C THR A 276 -24.97 24.14 -11.29
N THR A 277 -26.29 24.12 -11.48
CA THR A 277 -27.12 22.89 -11.49
C THR A 277 -27.83 22.63 -12.80
N THR A 278 -27.93 23.62 -13.69
CA THR A 278 -28.62 23.52 -14.98
C THR A 278 -27.82 24.17 -16.10
N VAL A 279 -27.84 23.57 -17.28
CA VAL A 279 -27.23 24.14 -18.49
C VAL A 279 -28.28 24.41 -19.55
N VAL A 280 -28.04 25.49 -20.31
CA VAL A 280 -28.94 25.93 -21.37
C VAL A 280 -28.20 25.96 -22.70
N ALA A 281 -28.84 25.43 -23.74
CA ALA A 281 -28.45 25.65 -25.12
C ALA A 281 -29.62 26.28 -25.88
N ARG A 282 -29.30 27.21 -26.79
CA ARG A 282 -30.26 27.74 -27.76
C ARG A 282 -30.10 27.00 -29.07
N VAL A 283 -31.22 26.68 -29.69
CA VAL A 283 -31.28 26.03 -30.99
C VAL A 283 -32.25 26.76 -31.91
N ARG A 284 -31.89 26.81 -33.21
CA ARG A 284 -32.79 27.23 -34.28
C ARG A 284 -32.79 26.18 -35.40
N SER A 285 -33.97 25.87 -35.91
CA SER A 285 -34.10 25.14 -37.17
C SER A 285 -33.91 26.13 -38.31
N VAL A 286 -32.97 25.81 -39.20
CA VAL A 286 -32.69 26.55 -40.42
C VAL A 286 -33.27 25.74 -41.57
N GLN A 287 -34.32 26.30 -42.16
CA GLN A 287 -35.03 25.74 -43.30
C GLN A 287 -34.69 26.51 -44.57
N ALA A 288 -34.99 25.96 -45.74
CA ALA A 288 -34.68 26.60 -47.03
C ALA A 288 -35.18 28.05 -47.17
N SER A 289 -36.27 28.42 -46.50
CA SER A 289 -36.89 29.75 -46.61
C SER A 289 -37.08 30.47 -45.28
N SER A 290 -36.67 29.89 -44.14
CA SER A 290 -36.88 30.50 -42.83
C SER A 290 -35.93 29.97 -41.76
N VAL A 291 -35.75 30.75 -40.69
CA VAL A 291 -35.13 30.32 -39.44
C VAL A 291 -36.17 30.42 -38.35
N LYS A 292 -36.42 29.33 -37.62
CA LYS A 292 -37.46 29.29 -36.58
C LYS A 292 -37.04 28.53 -35.33
N VAL A 293 -37.82 28.71 -34.28
CA VAL A 293 -37.81 27.87 -33.08
C VAL A 293 -38.69 26.66 -33.30
N ASP A 294 -38.27 25.51 -32.80
CA ASP A 294 -39.08 24.29 -32.76
C ASP A 294 -38.82 23.56 -31.44
N SER A 295 -39.87 22.92 -30.92
CA SER A 295 -39.78 22.04 -29.75
C SER A 295 -39.32 20.64 -30.13
N GLY A 296 -38.65 19.96 -29.21
CA GLY A 296 -38.26 18.56 -29.36
C GLY A 296 -37.03 18.33 -30.23
N ILE A 297 -36.29 19.38 -30.62
CA ILE A 297 -35.00 19.20 -31.29
C ILE A 297 -34.03 18.59 -30.27
N SER A 298 -33.53 17.40 -30.56
CA SER A 298 -32.63 16.67 -29.67
C SER A 298 -31.23 17.26 -29.72
N GLY A 299 -30.62 17.49 -28.57
CA GLY A 299 -29.27 18.06 -28.46
C GLY A 299 -28.43 17.38 -27.38
N ARG A 300 -27.14 17.73 -27.41
CA ARG A 300 -26.16 17.36 -26.39
C ARG A 300 -25.37 18.60 -25.97
N ILE A 301 -24.99 18.66 -24.70
CA ILE A 301 -24.13 19.71 -24.16
C ILE A 301 -22.96 19.06 -23.46
N LEU A 302 -21.75 19.44 -23.83
CA LEU A 302 -20.53 19.24 -23.05
C LEU A 302 -20.26 20.55 -22.30
N VAL A 303 -20.14 20.50 -20.97
CA VAL A 303 -19.92 21.66 -20.12
C VAL A 303 -18.75 21.41 -19.17
N TRP A 304 -18.00 22.44 -18.84
CA TRP A 304 -16.93 22.37 -17.85
C TRP A 304 -16.99 23.53 -16.86
N GLY A 305 -16.50 23.27 -15.65
CA GLY A 305 -16.60 24.16 -14.51
C GLY A 305 -15.87 23.58 -13.30
N TYR A 306 -16.01 24.20 -12.14
CA TYR A 306 -15.38 23.78 -10.88
C TYR A 306 -16.19 24.28 -9.68
#